data_AF-A0A101X0A6-F1
#
_entry.id   AF-A0A101X0A6-F1
#
_cell.length_a   1.000
_cell.length_b   1.000
_cell.length_c   1.000
_cell.angle_alpha   90.00
_cell.angle_beta   90.00
_cell.angle_gamma   90.00
#
_symmetry.space_group_name_H-M   'P 1'
#
loop_
_entity.id
_entity.type
_entity.pdbx_description
1 polymer ?
#
loop_
_entity_poly.entity_id
_entity_poly.type
_entity_poly.pdbx_seq_one_letter_code
_entity_poly.pdbx_strand_id
1 'polypeptide(L)'
;MISDYMKGGFKIVIEKNRLKELKDAAKTIEEEFGVKLMINNETGEVMIIPSDNTSFDQLMKAKSIIEAISYGFDYEDAQNLRNDDYALEVIDLRDYVSKDKANQISRIKARIIGEDGRAKRVLQELTDTKIVIGDKYIAILG
;
A
#
# COMPACT_ATOMS: atom_id res chain seq x y z
N MET A 1 7.45 -22.84 7.74
CA MET A 1 8.85 -22.67 7.30
C MET A 1 8.80 -21.98 5.94
N ILE A 2 9.52 -20.87 5.76
CA ILE A 2 9.56 -20.14 4.48
C ILE A 2 10.26 -21.05 3.45
N SER A 3 9.63 -21.27 2.29
CA SER A 3 10.23 -22.04 1.20
C SER A 3 11.52 -21.38 0.70
N ASP A 4 12.53 -22.16 0.29
CA ASP A 4 13.81 -21.62 -0.17
C ASP A 4 13.67 -20.60 -1.32
N TYR A 5 12.59 -20.69 -2.11
CA TYR A 5 12.26 -19.71 -3.16
C TYR A 5 11.92 -18.31 -2.64
N MET A 6 11.45 -18.19 -1.39
CA MET A 6 11.03 -16.93 -0.77
C MET A 6 12.15 -16.29 0.06
N LYS A 7 13.30 -16.96 0.23
CA LYS A 7 14.50 -16.36 0.86
C LYS A 7 15.08 -15.20 0.06
N GLY A 8 14.80 -15.14 -1.25
CA GLY A 8 15.16 -14.02 -2.12
C GLY A 8 14.40 -12.73 -1.81
N GLY A 9 13.36 -12.80 -0.97
CA GLY A 9 12.55 -11.66 -0.58
C GLY A 9 11.53 -11.22 -1.64
N PHE A 10 10.74 -10.22 -1.30
CA PHE A 10 9.80 -9.59 -2.22
C PHE A 10 10.36 -8.27 -2.76
N LYS A 11 10.15 -8.01 -4.05
CA LYS A 11 10.50 -6.74 -4.67
C LYS A 11 9.24 -5.94 -4.97
N ILE A 12 9.18 -4.71 -4.50
CA ILE A 12 8.11 -3.74 -4.75
C ILE A 12 8.73 -2.50 -5.38
N VAL A 13 8.02 -1.84 -6.30
CA VAL A 13 8.42 -0.55 -6.85
C VAL A 13 7.48 0.51 -6.28
N ILE A 14 8.06 1.54 -5.67
CA ILE A 14 7.35 2.63 -5.02
C ILE A 14 7.70 3.96 -5.70
N GLU A 15 6.69 4.83 -5.84
CA GLU A 15 6.91 6.17 -6.38
C GLU A 15 7.87 6.98 -5.50
N LYS A 16 8.76 7.75 -6.13
CA LYS A 16 9.86 8.44 -5.42
C LYS A 16 9.38 9.41 -4.33
N ASN A 17 8.24 10.04 -4.54
CA ASN A 17 7.59 10.93 -3.57
C ASN A 17 7.12 10.20 -2.31
N ARG A 18 6.93 8.88 -2.34
CA ARG A 18 6.49 8.04 -1.22
C ARG A 18 7.62 7.33 -0.48
N LEU A 19 8.85 7.39 -1.03
CA LEU A 19 10.01 6.78 -0.40
C LEU A 19 10.37 7.42 0.93
N LYS A 20 10.00 8.67 1.15
CA LYS A 20 10.27 9.37 2.41
C LYS A 20 9.47 8.74 3.54
N GLU A 21 8.16 8.60 3.36
CA GLU A 21 7.25 8.01 4.33
C GLU A 21 7.64 6.57 4.65
N LEU A 22 8.04 5.79 3.63
CA LEU A 22 8.55 4.44 3.85
C LEU A 22 9.84 4.45 4.68
N LYS A 23 10.80 5.32 4.38
CA LYS A 23 12.07 5.39 5.13
C LYS A 23 11.86 5.77 6.60
N ASP A 24 10.95 6.70 6.84
CA ASP A 24 10.61 7.14 8.20
C ASP A 24 10.03 5.96 9.02
N ALA A 25 9.29 5.05 8.38
CA ALA A 25 8.73 3.84 9.00
C ALA A 25 9.63 2.59 8.91
N ALA A 26 10.69 2.61 8.10
CA ALA A 26 11.44 1.42 7.69
C ALA A 26 12.01 0.66 8.89
N LYS A 27 12.67 1.37 9.81
CA LYS A 27 13.26 0.76 11.00
C LYS A 27 12.22 0.05 11.86
N THR A 28 11.06 0.66 12.05
CA THR A 28 9.96 0.08 12.83
C THR A 28 9.45 -1.20 12.17
N ILE A 29 9.26 -1.19 10.84
CA ILE A 29 8.84 -2.37 10.08
C ILE A 29 9.90 -3.49 10.15
N GLU A 30 11.18 -3.16 10.04
CA GLU A 30 12.26 -4.15 10.14
C GLU A 30 12.26 -4.85 11.51
N GLU A 31 12.14 -4.08 12.59
CA GLU A 31 12.16 -4.59 13.97
C GLU A 31 10.92 -5.43 14.31
N GLU A 32 9.73 -5.00 13.90
CA GLU A 32 8.47 -5.67 14.25
C GLU A 32 8.23 -6.97 13.48
N PHE A 33 8.58 -6.99 12.19
CA PHE A 33 8.33 -8.14 11.33
C PHE A 33 9.57 -9.01 11.12
N GLY A 34 10.71 -8.61 11.68
CA GLY A 34 11.98 -9.33 11.55
C GLY A 34 12.49 -9.36 10.10
N VAL A 35 12.17 -8.35 9.29
CA VAL A 35 12.61 -8.25 7.89
C VAL A 35 13.74 -7.23 7.75
N LYS A 36 14.42 -7.26 6.61
CA LYS A 36 15.37 -6.21 6.20
C LYS A 36 14.88 -5.55 4.92
N LEU A 37 14.87 -4.22 4.90
CA LEU A 37 14.43 -3.41 3.76
C LEU A 37 15.65 -2.83 3.05
N MET A 38 15.82 -3.17 1.77
CA MET A 38 16.80 -2.51 0.89
C MET A 38 16.07 -1.56 -0.05
N ILE A 39 16.25 -0.25 0.17
CA ILE A 39 15.56 0.81 -0.58
C ILE A 39 16.54 1.45 -1.55
N ASN A 40 16.25 1.38 -2.85
CA ASN A 40 16.97 2.10 -3.89
C ASN A 40 16.27 3.43 -4.19
N ASN A 41 16.95 4.54 -3.86
CA ASN A 41 16.40 5.90 -4.02
C ASN A 41 16.28 6.36 -5.48
N GLU A 42 17.11 5.81 -6.37
CA GLU A 42 17.14 6.19 -7.78
C GLU A 42 16.04 5.51 -8.58
N THR A 43 15.77 4.24 -8.28
CA THR A 43 14.77 3.43 -8.98
C THR A 43 13.42 3.37 -8.27
N GLY A 44 13.38 3.65 -6.97
CA GLY A 44 12.19 3.43 -6.14
C GLY A 44 11.95 1.97 -5.78
N GLU A 45 12.91 1.10 -6.05
CA GLU A 45 12.81 -0.32 -5.73
C GLU A 45 13.03 -0.57 -4.24
N VAL A 46 12.16 -1.37 -3.64
CA VAL A 46 12.21 -1.80 -2.25
C VAL A 46 12.23 -3.31 -2.23
N MET A 47 13.30 -3.88 -1.66
CA MET A 47 13.42 -5.32 -1.45
C MET A 47 13.19 -5.64 0.02
N ILE A 48 12.26 -6.55 0.29
CA ILE A 48 11.88 -7.04 1.61
C ILE A 48 12.50 -8.42 1.78
N ILE A 49 13.54 -8.51 2.60
CA ILE A 49 14.32 -9.73 2.79
C ILE A 49 13.97 -10.31 4.17
N PRO A 50 13.46 -11.54 4.26
CA PRO A 50 13.22 -12.18 5.56
C PRO A 50 14.55 -12.51 6.26
N SER A 51 14.56 -12.40 7.59
CA SER A 51 15.62 -12.96 8.43
C SER A 51 15.37 -14.46 8.67
N ASP A 52 16.35 -15.16 9.25
CA ASP A 52 16.26 -16.61 9.49
C ASP A 52 15.05 -17.03 10.34
N ASN A 53 14.61 -16.16 11.25
CA ASN A 53 13.49 -16.42 12.17
C ASN A 53 12.17 -15.78 11.72
N THR A 54 12.12 -15.11 10.56
CA THR A 54 10.90 -14.50 10.06
C THR A 54 9.89 -15.57 9.69
N SER A 55 8.68 -15.49 10.24
CA SER A 55 7.58 -16.34 9.81
C SER A 55 7.02 -15.88 8.47
N PHE A 56 6.36 -16.80 7.74
CA PHE A 56 5.69 -16.44 6.50
C PHE A 56 4.63 -15.35 6.70
N ASP A 57 3.86 -15.44 7.79
CA ASP A 57 2.85 -14.45 8.15
C ASP A 57 3.45 -13.05 8.34
N GLN A 58 4.54 -12.94 9.11
CA GLN A 58 5.25 -11.67 9.31
C GLN A 58 5.76 -11.07 8.00
N LEU A 59 6.32 -11.91 7.12
CA LEU A 59 6.80 -11.45 5.82
C LEU A 59 5.65 -10.93 4.95
N MET A 60 4.51 -11.63 4.93
CA MET A 60 3.32 -11.21 4.18
C MET A 60 2.71 -9.92 4.74
N LYS A 61 2.65 -9.77 6.06
CA LYS A 61 2.17 -8.54 6.71
C LYS A 61 3.09 -7.35 6.44
N ALA A 62 4.41 -7.53 6.54
CA ALA A 62 5.37 -6.50 6.17
C ALA A 62 5.21 -6.08 4.70
N LYS A 63 5.03 -7.04 3.80
CA LYS A 63 4.74 -6.78 2.39
C LYS A 63 3.46 -5.95 2.23
N SER A 64 2.34 -6.35 2.82
CA SER A 64 1.07 -5.63 2.71
C SER A 64 1.14 -4.20 3.27
N ILE A 65 1.86 -3.98 4.37
CA ILE A 65 2.07 -2.65 4.96
C ILE A 65 2.88 -1.76 4.00
N ILE A 66 3.96 -2.29 3.42
CA ILE A 66 4.79 -1.54 2.46
C ILE A 66 3.99 -1.24 1.19
N GLU A 67 3.17 -2.18 0.72
CA GLU A 67 2.23 -1.94 -0.39
C GLU A 67 1.24 -0.83 -0.04
N ALA A 68 0.62 -0.85 1.14
CA ALA A 68 -0.28 0.23 1.57
C ALA A 68 0.41 1.61 1.58
N ILE A 69 1.62 1.71 2.12
CA ILE A 69 2.39 2.97 2.12
C ILE A 69 2.66 3.44 0.68
N SER A 70 2.95 2.51 -0.23
CA SER A 70 3.15 2.80 -1.66
C SER A 70 1.90 3.36 -2.34
N TYR A 71 0.71 2.96 -1.88
CA TYR A 71 -0.58 3.45 -2.37
C TYR A 71 -1.05 4.75 -1.70
N GLY A 72 -0.26 5.32 -0.78
CA GLY A 72 -0.52 6.64 -0.22
C GLY A 72 -1.01 6.65 1.23
N PHE A 73 -1.15 5.50 1.89
CA PHE A 73 -1.41 5.44 3.33
C PHE A 73 -0.17 5.86 4.12
N ASP A 74 -0.36 6.52 5.27
CA ASP A 74 0.72 6.67 6.23
C ASP A 74 0.94 5.36 7.00
N TYR A 75 2.00 5.30 7.80
CA TYR A 75 2.29 4.11 8.58
C TYR A 75 1.23 3.86 9.69
N GLU A 76 0.62 4.91 10.22
CA GLU A 76 -0.38 4.82 11.29
C GLU A 76 -1.65 4.10 10.82
N ASP A 77 -2.08 4.34 9.58
CA ASP A 77 -3.16 3.62 8.93
C ASP A 77 -2.69 2.24 8.43
N ALA A 78 -1.51 2.17 7.78
CA ALA A 78 -1.02 0.93 7.18
C ALA A 78 -0.78 -0.18 8.21
N GLN A 79 -0.31 0.16 9.42
CA GLN A 79 -0.02 -0.83 10.46
C GLN A 79 -1.25 -1.62 10.94
N ASN A 80 -2.48 -1.19 10.64
CA ASN A 80 -3.68 -1.95 10.97
C ASN A 80 -3.72 -3.32 10.26
N LEU A 81 -3.03 -3.45 9.11
CA LEU A 81 -2.85 -4.70 8.35
C LEU A 81 -2.05 -5.78 9.11
N ARG A 82 -1.60 -5.50 10.34
CA ARG A 82 -1.12 -6.52 11.28
C ARG A 82 -2.23 -7.44 11.76
N ASN A 83 -3.42 -6.88 11.91
CA ASN A 83 -4.61 -7.62 12.31
C ASN A 83 -5.21 -8.28 11.07
N ASP A 84 -5.54 -9.57 11.19
CA ASP A 84 -6.10 -10.38 10.10
C ASP A 84 -7.53 -9.95 9.73
N ASP A 85 -8.17 -9.14 10.57
CA ASP A 85 -9.47 -8.51 10.28
C ASP A 85 -9.37 -7.34 9.28
N TYR A 86 -8.17 -6.82 9.04
CA TYR A 86 -7.94 -5.70 8.12
C TYR A 86 -7.37 -6.18 6.80
N ALA A 87 -7.82 -5.60 5.70
CA ALA A 87 -7.32 -5.89 4.36
C ALA A 87 -6.99 -4.60 3.60
N LEU A 88 -6.08 -4.74 2.62
CA LEU A 88 -5.80 -3.73 1.61
C LEU A 88 -6.42 -4.19 0.29
N GLU A 89 -7.36 -3.41 -0.22
CA GLU A 89 -7.98 -3.63 -1.53
C GLU A 89 -7.57 -2.50 -2.49
N VAL A 90 -7.14 -2.86 -3.70
CA VAL A 90 -6.67 -1.90 -4.70
C VAL A 90 -7.40 -2.11 -6.01
N ILE A 91 -8.16 -1.10 -6.40
CA ILE A 91 -8.95 -1.08 -7.62
C ILE A 91 -8.18 -0.30 -8.68
N ASP A 92 -7.75 -0.97 -9.76
CA ASP A 92 -7.15 -0.31 -10.91
C ASP A 92 -8.23 0.32 -11.81
N LEU A 93 -8.26 1.65 -11.85
CA LEU A 93 -9.25 2.38 -12.63
C LEU A 93 -9.11 2.13 -14.14
N ARG A 94 -7.94 1.68 -14.62
CA ARG A 94 -7.69 1.38 -16.04
C ARG A 94 -8.53 0.21 -16.55
N ASP A 95 -8.98 -0.66 -15.65
CA ASP A 95 -9.81 -1.82 -15.98
C ASP A 95 -11.27 -1.42 -16.27
N TYR A 96 -11.66 -0.21 -15.86
CA TYR A 96 -13.03 0.30 -15.96
C TYR A 96 -13.20 1.41 -17.02
N VAL A 97 -12.13 1.75 -17.75
CA VAL A 97 -12.15 2.86 -18.74
C VAL A 97 -11.70 2.44 -20.14
N SER A 98 -12.33 3.02 -21.15
CA SER A 98 -12.11 2.70 -22.57
C SER A 98 -11.21 3.74 -23.28
N LYS A 99 -11.42 3.98 -24.59
CA LYS A 99 -10.51 4.71 -25.50
C LYS A 99 -10.04 6.10 -25.04
N ASP A 100 -10.74 6.76 -24.10
CA ASP A 100 -10.34 8.03 -23.48
C ASP A 100 -10.10 7.87 -21.96
N LYS A 101 -9.01 7.16 -21.63
CA LYS A 101 -8.72 6.71 -20.25
C LYS A 101 -8.54 7.88 -19.28
N ALA A 102 -7.82 8.93 -19.67
CA ALA A 102 -7.44 9.99 -18.74
C ALA A 102 -8.64 10.84 -18.29
N ASN A 103 -9.49 11.29 -19.23
CA ASN A 103 -10.66 12.09 -18.88
C ASN A 103 -11.71 11.27 -18.13
N GLN A 104 -11.90 9.99 -18.50
CA GLN A 104 -12.82 9.10 -17.79
C GLN A 104 -12.34 8.84 -16.35
N ILE A 105 -11.05 8.53 -16.15
CA ILE A 105 -10.45 8.36 -14.82
C ILE A 105 -10.64 9.62 -13.98
N SER A 106 -10.34 10.80 -14.53
CA SER A 106 -10.52 12.08 -13.83
C SER A 106 -11.96 12.28 -13.35
N ARG A 107 -12.95 12.01 -14.22
CA ARG A 107 -14.37 12.10 -13.85
C ARG A 107 -14.80 11.07 -12.82
N ILE A 108 -14.30 9.84 -12.90
CA ILE A 108 -14.57 8.78 -11.91
C ILE A 108 -14.05 9.23 -10.54
N LYS A 109 -12.79 9.67 -10.47
CA LYS A 109 -12.19 10.17 -9.23
C LYS A 109 -12.97 11.35 -8.65
N ALA A 110 -13.33 12.33 -9.47
CA ALA A 110 -14.12 13.48 -9.03
C ALA A 110 -15.47 13.08 -8.41
N ARG A 111 -16.15 12.07 -8.97
CA ARG A 111 -17.42 11.55 -8.43
C ARG A 111 -17.26 10.80 -7.11
N ILE A 112 -16.17 10.04 -6.96
CA ILE A 112 -15.85 9.33 -5.71
C ILE A 112 -15.49 10.35 -4.61
N ILE A 113 -14.69 11.37 -4.93
CA ILE A 113 -14.33 12.45 -4.01
C ILE A 113 -15.61 13.20 -3.57
N GLY A 114 -16.46 13.53 -4.54
CA GLY A 114 -17.63 14.37 -4.33
C GLY A 114 -17.25 15.83 -4.07
N GLU A 115 -18.25 16.67 -3.89
CA GLU A 115 -18.05 18.10 -3.60
C GLU A 115 -17.30 18.27 -2.27
N ASP A 116 -16.19 19.02 -2.30
CA ASP A 116 -15.29 19.27 -1.16
C ASP A 116 -14.81 18.00 -0.42
N GLY A 117 -14.79 16.85 -1.11
CA GLY A 117 -14.42 15.57 -0.53
C GLY A 117 -15.52 14.93 0.34
N ARG A 118 -16.74 15.49 0.37
CA ARG A 118 -17.81 15.04 1.26
C ARG A 118 -18.19 13.57 1.03
N ALA A 119 -18.32 13.14 -0.22
CA ALA A 119 -18.71 11.76 -0.52
C ALA A 119 -17.66 10.76 -0.02
N LYS A 120 -16.37 11.03 -0.28
CA LYS A 120 -15.26 10.22 0.24
C LYS A 120 -15.29 10.15 1.77
N ARG A 121 -15.45 11.29 2.46
CA ARG A 121 -15.47 11.31 3.94
C ARG A 121 -16.62 10.48 4.50
N VAL A 122 -17.83 10.68 3.99
CA VAL A 122 -19.01 9.91 4.41
C VAL A 122 -18.85 8.42 4.15
N LEU A 123 -18.27 8.02 3.01
CA LEU A 123 -17.99 6.62 2.71
C LEU A 123 -17.03 6.02 3.75
N GLN A 124 -15.91 6.70 4.03
CA GLN A 124 -14.94 6.25 5.04
C GLN A 124 -15.57 6.10 6.42
N GLU A 125 -16.42 7.05 6.84
CA GLU A 125 -17.11 7.01 8.14
C GLU A 125 -18.13 5.86 8.23
N LEU A 126 -18.89 5.62 7.16
CA LEU A 126 -19.92 4.58 7.15
C LEU A 126 -19.35 3.16 7.07
N THR A 127 -18.20 2.99 6.41
CA THR A 127 -17.58 1.67 6.23
C THR A 127 -16.44 1.41 7.19
N ASP A 128 -16.09 2.38 8.04
CA ASP A 128 -14.91 2.34 8.92
C ASP A 128 -13.61 2.00 8.17
N THR A 129 -13.44 2.62 6.99
CA THR A 129 -12.27 2.40 6.13
C THR A 129 -11.50 3.68 5.88
N LYS A 130 -10.24 3.54 5.49
CA LYS A 130 -9.40 4.58 4.92
C LYS A 130 -9.33 4.41 3.41
N ILE A 131 -9.54 5.48 2.66
CA ILE A 131 -9.55 5.46 1.20
C ILE A 131 -8.49 6.42 0.68
N VAL A 132 -7.61 5.94 -0.21
CA VAL A 132 -6.69 6.77 -0.99
C VAL A 132 -7.09 6.74 -2.46
N ILE A 133 -7.10 7.93 -3.07
CA ILE A 133 -7.47 8.12 -4.47
C ILE A 133 -6.20 8.53 -5.20
N GLY A 134 -5.58 7.57 -5.88
CA GLY A 134 -4.35 7.77 -6.63
C GLY A 134 -4.59 8.26 -8.06
N ASP A 135 -3.54 8.22 -8.88
CA ASP A 135 -3.63 8.65 -10.26
C ASP A 135 -4.51 7.72 -11.10
N LYS A 136 -4.28 6.42 -10.95
CA LYS A 136 -4.88 5.35 -11.75
C LYS A 136 -5.52 4.26 -10.89
N TYR A 137 -5.58 4.43 -9.57
CA TYR A 137 -6.11 3.44 -8.65
C TYR A 137 -6.93 4.11 -7.54
N ILE A 138 -7.78 3.31 -6.90
CA ILE A 138 -8.38 3.60 -5.60
C ILE A 138 -7.89 2.50 -4.65
N ALA A 139 -7.27 2.88 -3.54
CA ALA A 139 -6.84 1.95 -2.51
C ALA A 139 -7.71 2.13 -1.27
N ILE A 140 -8.14 1.02 -0.69
CA ILE A 140 -9.05 0.97 0.46
C ILE A 140 -8.37 0.09 1.52
N LEU A 141 -8.32 0.58 2.75
CA LEU A 141 -7.79 -0.13 3.90
C LEU A 141 -8.82 -0.13 5.02
N GLY A 142 -9.16 -1.30 5.53
CA GLY A 142 -10.13 -1.50 6.61
C GLY A 142 -10.57 -2.94 6.72
#